data_AF-A0A380P1V0-F1
#
_entry.id   AF-A0A380P1V0-F1
#
_cell.length_a   1.000
_cell.length_b   1.000
_cell.length_c   1.000
_cell.angle_alpha   90.00
_cell.angle_beta   90.00
_cell.angle_gamma   90.00
#
_symmetry.space_group_name_H-M   'P 1'
#
loop_
_entity.id
_entity.type
_entity.pdbx_description
1 polymer ?
#
loop_
_entity_poly.entity_id
_entity_poly.type
_entity_poly.pdbx_seq_one_letter_code
_entity_poly.pdbx_strand_id
1 'polypeptide(L)'
;MDLNGNIKIAQAAEQVGVERFVQLSSIKSLNQKGWSTPKAGDLTDYNIARHFADQMITQSKLDYTIVQAGSLLETEPTHKINVYSIGEMGQRVNLDETQNRGNTLDDVAHVLTETLNYPNLAQRVIEIENGDMPITEALSQI
;
A
#
# COMPACT_ATOMS: atom_id res chain seq x y z
N MET A 1 4.72 -9.79 -10.86
CA MET A 1 5.34 -9.10 -9.72
C MET A 1 6.40 -10.02 -9.14
N ASP A 2 7.62 -9.55 -8.88
CA ASP A 2 8.70 -10.39 -8.33
C ASP A 2 8.91 -10.13 -6.83
N LEU A 3 8.72 -11.15 -6.00
CA LEU A 3 9.03 -11.15 -4.57
C LEU A 3 10.50 -10.76 -4.31
N ASN A 4 11.43 -11.40 -5.02
CA ASN A 4 12.85 -11.28 -4.76
C ASN A 4 13.39 -9.92 -5.18
N GLY A 5 12.88 -9.36 -6.29
CA GLY A 5 13.22 -8.01 -6.72
C GLY A 5 12.89 -6.97 -5.65
N ASN A 6 11.69 -7.02 -5.07
CA ASN A 6 11.28 -6.09 -4.01
C ASN A 6 12.17 -6.19 -2.77
N ILE A 7 12.43 -7.41 -2.30
CA ILE A 7 13.29 -7.64 -1.12
C ILE A 7 14.71 -7.15 -1.37
N LYS A 8 15.30 -7.47 -2.53
CA LYS A 8 16.68 -7.07 -2.84
C LYS A 8 16.84 -5.56 -2.98
N ILE A 9 15.84 -4.88 -3.55
CA ILE A 9 15.86 -3.42 -3.66
C ILE A 9 15.75 -2.78 -2.28
N ALA A 10 14.87 -3.27 -1.40
CA ALA A 10 14.78 -2.77 -0.03
C ALA A 10 16.09 -3.00 0.75
N GLN A 11 16.68 -4.19 0.64
CA GLN A 11 17.98 -4.48 1.26
C GLN A 11 19.10 -3.58 0.73
N ALA A 12 19.16 -3.35 -0.58
CA ALA A 12 20.15 -2.46 -1.19
C ALA A 12 19.94 -1.00 -0.73
N ALA A 13 18.67 -0.54 -0.67
CA ALA A 13 18.32 0.78 -0.17
C ALA A 13 18.78 0.98 1.28
N GLU A 14 18.57 -0.02 2.14
CA GLU A 14 19.02 0.03 3.54
C GLU A 14 20.55 0.07 3.64
N GLN A 15 21.24 -0.74 2.82
CA GLN A 15 22.71 -0.79 2.80
C GLN A 15 23.37 0.53 2.39
N VAL A 16 22.76 1.27 1.46
CA VAL A 16 23.29 2.57 1.01
C VAL A 16 22.75 3.75 1.81
N GLY A 17 21.93 3.50 2.84
CA GLY A 17 21.39 4.53 3.71
C GLY A 17 20.32 5.42 3.05
N VAL A 18 19.48 4.84 2.19
CA VAL A 18 18.31 5.56 1.65
C VAL A 18 17.41 5.98 2.79
N GLU A 19 17.11 7.27 2.88
CA GLU A 19 16.26 7.83 3.92
C GLU A 19 14.80 7.37 3.74
N ARG A 20 14.24 7.48 2.52
CA ARG A 20 12.82 7.23 2.26
C ARG A 20 12.59 6.11 1.25
N PHE A 21 11.74 5.15 1.59
CA PHE A 21 11.38 4.02 0.72
C PHE A 21 9.87 3.91 0.53
N VAL A 22 9.37 3.96 -0.71
CA VAL A 22 7.93 3.82 -0.98
C VAL A 22 7.68 2.56 -1.80
N GLN A 23 6.81 1.69 -1.29
CA GLN A 23 6.46 0.42 -1.89
C GLN A 23 4.99 0.44 -2.34
N LEU A 24 4.75 0.28 -3.64
CA LEU A 24 3.41 -0.05 -4.12
C LEU A 24 3.13 -1.53 -3.87
N SER A 25 2.10 -1.81 -3.09
CA SER A 25 1.62 -3.17 -2.80
C SER A 25 0.12 -3.31 -3.12
N SER A 26 -0.53 -4.28 -2.49
CA SER A 26 -1.92 -4.68 -2.73
C SER A 26 -2.69 -4.73 -1.43
N ILE A 27 -3.98 -4.43 -1.49
CA ILE A 27 -4.90 -4.64 -0.36
C ILE A 27 -4.71 -6.01 0.27
N LYS A 28 -4.77 -6.05 1.60
CA LYS A 28 -4.69 -7.29 2.38
C LYS A 28 -3.40 -8.11 2.17
N SER A 29 -2.32 -7.51 1.65
CA SER A 29 -1.04 -8.21 1.53
C SER A 29 -0.54 -8.73 2.88
N LEU A 30 -0.81 -8.02 3.98
CA LEU A 30 -0.47 -8.42 5.34
C LEU A 30 -1.56 -9.25 6.06
N ASN A 31 -2.70 -9.52 5.40
CA ASN A 31 -3.83 -10.25 6.00
C ASN A 31 -4.26 -11.44 5.13
N GLN A 32 -3.64 -12.59 5.38
CA GLN A 32 -3.86 -13.83 4.63
C GLN A 32 -5.31 -14.34 4.68
N LYS A 33 -6.04 -14.06 5.77
CA LYS A 33 -7.46 -14.47 5.90
C LYS A 33 -8.33 -13.85 4.81
N GLY A 34 -7.90 -12.73 4.26
CA GLY A 34 -8.59 -12.00 3.22
C GLY A 34 -8.36 -12.48 1.78
N TRP A 35 -7.48 -13.47 1.57
CA TRP A 35 -7.10 -13.92 0.22
C TRP A 35 -8.13 -14.87 -0.40
N SER A 36 -8.87 -15.62 0.43
CA SER A 36 -9.79 -16.68 0.00
C SER A 36 -11.15 -16.18 -0.54
N THR A 37 -11.23 -14.97 -1.09
CA THR A 37 -12.51 -14.42 -1.56
C THR A 37 -12.79 -14.83 -3.02
N PRO A 38 -14.03 -15.21 -3.38
CA PRO A 38 -14.37 -15.66 -4.75
C PRO A 38 -14.06 -14.64 -5.86
N LYS A 39 -13.95 -13.36 -5.51
CA LYS A 39 -13.62 -12.26 -6.43
C LYS A 39 -12.11 -12.15 -6.73
N ALA A 40 -11.25 -12.82 -5.98
CA ALA A 40 -9.80 -12.70 -6.12
C ALA A 40 -9.23 -13.48 -7.31
N GLY A 41 -10.00 -14.32 -8.00
CA GLY A 41 -9.44 -15.26 -8.99
C GLY A 41 -8.33 -16.14 -8.38
N ASP A 42 -7.51 -16.77 -9.21
CA ASP A 42 -6.31 -17.47 -8.73
C ASP A 42 -5.12 -16.49 -8.59
N LEU A 43 -5.29 -15.46 -7.75
CA LEU A 43 -4.21 -14.53 -7.38
C LEU A 43 -3.39 -15.03 -6.20
N THR A 44 -3.44 -16.32 -5.89
CA THR A 44 -2.78 -16.92 -4.74
C THR A 44 -1.27 -16.64 -4.75
N ASP A 45 -0.59 -16.93 -5.87
CA ASP A 45 0.85 -16.69 -6.02
C ASP A 45 1.20 -15.21 -5.92
N TYR A 46 0.36 -14.35 -6.50
CA TYR A 46 0.51 -12.90 -6.41
C TYR A 46 0.43 -12.41 -4.96
N ASN A 47 -0.57 -12.87 -4.22
CA ASN A 47 -0.79 -12.50 -2.82
C ASN A 47 0.35 -13.02 -1.93
N ILE A 48 0.83 -14.25 -2.16
CA ILE A 48 2.00 -14.81 -1.47
C ILE A 48 3.24 -13.94 -1.73
N ALA A 49 3.50 -13.58 -2.99
CA ALA A 49 4.65 -12.74 -3.33
C ALA A 49 4.56 -11.35 -2.68
N ARG A 50 3.38 -10.72 -2.68
CA ARG A 50 3.18 -9.42 -2.03
C ARG A 50 3.32 -9.51 -0.51
N HIS A 51 2.79 -10.55 0.10
CA HIS A 51 2.86 -10.77 1.53
C HIS A 51 4.30 -10.83 2.04
N PHE A 52 5.12 -11.70 1.44
CA PHE A 52 6.48 -11.87 1.91
C PHE A 52 7.35 -10.66 1.58
N ALA A 53 7.11 -9.97 0.46
CA ALA A 53 7.81 -8.72 0.16
C ALA A 53 7.50 -7.65 1.23
N ASP A 54 6.22 -7.45 1.53
CA ASP A 54 5.79 -6.43 2.49
C ASP A 54 6.25 -6.76 3.91
N GLN A 55 6.11 -8.03 4.33
CA GLN A 55 6.62 -8.46 5.65
C GLN A 55 8.11 -8.19 5.81
N MET A 56 8.92 -8.50 4.79
CA MET A 56 10.36 -8.23 4.83
C MET A 56 10.65 -6.73 4.91
N ILE A 57 9.92 -5.89 4.16
CA ILE A 57 10.08 -4.43 4.22
C ILE A 57 9.70 -3.91 5.62
N THR A 58 8.61 -4.41 6.22
CA THR A 58 8.19 -4.02 7.58
C THR A 58 9.21 -4.38 8.67
N GLN A 59 10.11 -5.32 8.40
CA GLN A 59 11.18 -5.72 9.32
C GLN A 59 12.51 -4.99 9.08
N SER A 60 12.59 -4.16 8.04
CA SER A 60 13.79 -3.35 7.74
C SER A 60 13.89 -2.11 8.62
N LYS A 61 15.03 -1.41 8.58
CA LYS A 61 15.21 -0.11 9.26
C LYS A 61 14.85 1.10 8.38
N LEU A 62 14.36 0.88 7.17
CA LEU A 62 13.98 1.95 6.25
C LEU A 62 12.84 2.79 6.82
N ASP A 63 12.82 4.09 6.53
CA ASP A 63 11.59 4.89 6.70
C ASP A 63 10.65 4.58 5.53
N TYR A 64 10.07 3.38 5.56
CA TYR A 64 9.24 2.88 4.48
C TYR A 64 7.81 3.44 4.55
N THR A 65 7.12 3.51 3.42
CA THR A 65 5.67 3.49 3.36
C THR A 65 5.23 2.44 2.36
N ILE A 66 4.40 1.51 2.82
CA ILE A 66 3.77 0.52 1.95
C ILE A 66 2.36 1.03 1.62
N VAL A 67 2.10 1.28 0.35
CA VAL A 67 0.80 1.71 -0.17
C VAL A 67 0.08 0.50 -0.75
N GLN A 68 -0.94 0.01 -0.07
CA GLN A 68 -1.79 -1.11 -0.50
C GLN A 68 -2.93 -0.57 -1.36
N ALA A 69 -2.79 -0.66 -2.68
CA ALA A 69 -3.86 -0.29 -3.61
C ALA A 69 -4.80 -1.48 -3.89
N GLY A 70 -6.08 -1.16 -4.07
CA GLY A 70 -7.14 -2.10 -4.49
C GLY A 70 -7.11 -2.38 -5.99
N SER A 71 -8.29 -2.64 -6.57
CA SER A 71 -8.40 -2.81 -8.02
C SER A 71 -7.90 -1.57 -8.76
N LEU A 72 -7.09 -1.75 -9.79
CA LEU A 72 -6.60 -0.63 -10.61
C LEU A 72 -7.56 -0.34 -11.77
N LEU A 73 -7.81 0.94 -12.02
CA LEU A 73 -8.76 1.42 -13.01
C LEU A 73 -8.04 2.29 -14.06
N GLU A 74 -8.29 2.01 -15.34
CA GLU A 74 -7.81 2.82 -16.48
C GLU A 74 -8.84 3.88 -16.86
N THR A 75 -9.28 4.67 -15.88
CA THR A 75 -10.24 5.76 -16.05
C THR A 75 -9.65 7.07 -15.54
N GLU A 76 -10.26 8.19 -15.93
CA GLU A 76 -9.86 9.53 -15.48
C GLU A 76 -9.74 9.62 -13.95
N PRO A 77 -8.70 10.31 -13.42
CA PRO A 77 -8.48 10.44 -11.99
C PRO A 77 -9.61 11.17 -11.29
N THR A 78 -9.86 10.82 -10.03
CA THR A 78 -10.81 11.54 -9.17
C THR A 78 -10.12 12.60 -8.31
N HIS A 79 -8.80 12.50 -8.15
CA HIS A 79 -7.97 13.27 -7.22
C HIS A 79 -8.41 13.16 -5.76
N LYS A 80 -9.19 12.11 -5.46
CA LYS A 80 -9.79 11.89 -4.15
C LYS A 80 -9.71 10.43 -3.75
N ILE A 81 -9.34 10.21 -2.50
CA ILE A 81 -9.16 8.89 -1.91
C ILE A 81 -9.82 8.80 -0.54
N ASN A 82 -10.04 7.57 -0.10
CA ASN A 82 -10.04 7.24 1.31
C ASN A 82 -8.71 6.55 1.62
N VAL A 83 -8.16 6.79 2.81
CA VAL A 83 -6.91 6.19 3.27
C VAL A 83 -7.12 5.56 4.65
N TYR A 84 -6.55 4.38 4.84
CA TYR A 84 -6.68 3.62 6.09
C TYR A 84 -5.32 3.19 6.59
N SER A 85 -5.02 3.47 7.86
CA SER A 85 -3.87 2.87 8.53
C SER A 85 -4.07 1.37 8.70
N ILE A 86 -3.02 0.61 8.42
CA ILE A 86 -3.03 -0.85 8.56
C ILE A 86 -2.21 -1.25 9.79
N GLY A 87 -2.84 -2.01 10.68
CA GLY A 87 -2.23 -2.54 11.89
C GLY A 87 -1.32 -3.74 11.60
N GLU A 88 -0.59 -4.18 12.62
CA GLU A 88 0.42 -5.26 12.50
C GLU A 88 -0.14 -6.59 11.99
N MET A 89 -1.42 -6.89 12.24
CA MET A 89 -2.08 -8.11 11.73
C MET A 89 -2.76 -7.90 10.36
N GLY A 90 -2.48 -6.79 9.67
CA GLY A 90 -2.98 -6.47 8.34
C GLY A 90 -4.45 -6.02 8.29
N GLN A 91 -5.04 -5.65 9.42
CA GLN A 91 -6.39 -5.09 9.53
C GLN A 91 -6.37 -3.55 9.45
N ARG A 92 -7.41 -2.96 8.87
CA ARG A 92 -7.65 -1.51 8.99
C ARG A 92 -7.78 -1.15 10.48
N VAL A 93 -7.07 -0.10 10.92
CA VAL A 93 -7.13 0.40 12.31
C VAL A 93 -8.48 1.04 12.61
N ASN A 94 -9.07 1.72 11.62
CA ASN A 94 -10.41 2.29 11.70
C ASN A 94 -11.37 1.45 10.84
N LEU A 95 -12.43 0.95 11.48
CA LEU A 95 -13.44 0.08 10.87
C LEU A 95 -14.48 0.89 10.09
N ASP A 96 -14.09 1.46 8.95
CA ASP A 96 -15.05 1.79 7.92
C ASP A 96 -15.03 0.67 6.88
N GLU A 97 -16.03 -0.22 6.94
CA GLU A 97 -16.28 -1.19 5.89
C GLU A 97 -16.85 -0.44 4.67
N THR A 98 -15.94 0.07 3.85
CA THR A 98 -16.30 0.63 2.55
C THR A 98 -16.25 -0.46 1.49
N GLN A 99 -17.14 -0.34 0.50
CA GLN A 99 -17.02 -1.09 -0.74
C GLN A 99 -15.72 -0.66 -1.42
N ASN A 100 -14.80 -1.60 -1.68
CA ASN A 100 -13.58 -1.32 -2.45
C ASN A 100 -13.96 -0.67 -3.79
N ARG A 101 -13.73 0.64 -3.91
CA ARG A 101 -14.11 1.45 -5.06
C ARG A 101 -13.12 1.33 -6.23
N GLY A 102 -11.98 0.65 -6.02
CA GLY A 102 -10.85 0.66 -6.93
C GLY A 102 -10.03 1.96 -6.81
N ASN A 103 -8.97 2.05 -7.60
CA ASN A 103 -8.04 3.17 -7.66
C ASN A 103 -7.69 3.45 -9.12
N THR A 104 -7.86 4.67 -9.59
CA THR A 104 -7.31 5.06 -10.89
C THR A 104 -5.79 4.99 -10.86
N LEU A 105 -5.15 4.62 -11.98
CA LEU A 105 -3.69 4.54 -12.06
C LEU A 105 -3.03 5.88 -11.70
N ASP A 106 -3.64 6.99 -12.13
CA ASP A 106 -3.15 8.34 -11.87
C ASP A 106 -3.25 8.72 -10.39
N ASP A 107 -4.35 8.37 -9.71
CA ASP A 107 -4.47 8.63 -8.27
C ASP A 107 -3.49 7.77 -7.46
N VAL A 108 -3.23 6.51 -7.86
CA VAL A 108 -2.16 5.69 -7.24
C VAL A 108 -0.80 6.35 -7.42
N ALA A 109 -0.47 6.79 -8.64
CA ALA A 109 0.80 7.47 -8.91
C ALA A 109 0.96 8.74 -8.07
N HIS A 110 -0.11 9.56 -7.98
CA HIS A 110 -0.13 10.76 -7.17
C HIS A 110 0.08 10.43 -5.68
N VAL A 111 -0.61 9.42 -5.13
CA VAL A 111 -0.39 8.99 -3.74
C VAL A 111 1.06 8.56 -3.51
N LEU A 112 1.63 7.73 -4.38
CA LEU A 112 3.00 7.25 -4.22
C LEU A 112 4.00 8.42 -4.14
N THR A 113 3.86 9.42 -5.00
CA THR A 113 4.72 10.62 -4.96
C THR A 113 4.43 11.50 -3.76
N GLU A 114 3.16 11.70 -3.44
CA GLU A 114 2.73 12.63 -2.40
C GLU A 114 3.14 12.14 -1.00
N THR A 115 3.17 10.81 -0.78
CA THR A 115 3.62 10.22 0.50
C THR A 115 5.06 10.57 0.89
N LEU A 116 5.89 11.03 -0.06
CA LEU A 116 7.26 11.49 0.22
C LEU A 116 7.28 12.77 1.06
N ASN A 117 6.21 13.58 1.02
CA ASN A 117 6.11 14.85 1.73
C ASN A 117 5.65 14.71 3.20
N TYR A 118 5.35 13.49 3.66
CA TYR A 118 4.70 13.23 4.95
C TYR A 118 5.58 12.34 5.84
N PRO A 119 6.44 12.92 6.70
CA PRO A 119 7.29 12.16 7.62
C PRO A 119 6.50 11.27 8.59
N ASN A 120 5.26 11.63 8.93
CA ASN A 120 4.33 10.84 9.75
C ASN A 120 3.97 9.47 9.11
N LEU A 121 4.17 9.31 7.80
CA LEU A 121 3.98 8.05 7.09
C LEU A 121 5.22 7.14 7.14
N ALA A 122 6.32 7.58 7.74
CA ALA A 122 7.49 6.72 7.95
C ALA A 122 7.13 5.48 8.76
N GLN A 123 7.59 4.32 8.29
CA GLN A 123 7.32 3.00 8.87
C GLN A 123 5.82 2.69 8.99
N ARG A 124 5.02 3.17 8.03
CA ARG A 124 3.58 2.92 7.95
C ARG A 124 3.19 2.04 6.78
N VAL A 125 2.09 1.33 6.97
CA VAL A 125 1.36 0.65 5.91
C VAL A 125 0.00 1.32 5.82
N ILE A 126 -0.35 1.79 4.62
CA ILE A 126 -1.62 2.43 4.34
C ILE A 126 -2.34 1.68 3.24
N GLU A 127 -3.65 1.58 3.35
CA GLU A 127 -4.52 1.09 2.28
C GLU A 127 -5.27 2.26 1.65
N ILE A 128 -5.41 2.25 0.33
CA ILE A 128 -6.08 3.31 -0.43
C ILE A 128 -7.16 2.75 -1.37
N GLU A 129 -8.19 3.57 -1.54
CA GLU A 129 -9.20 3.45 -2.59
C GLU A 129 -9.62 4.85 -3.04
N ASN A 130 -10.09 5.00 -4.28
CA ASN A 130 -10.77 6.22 -4.68
C ASN A 130 -11.93 6.50 -3.73
N GLY A 131 -12.10 7.75 -3.35
CA GLY A 131 -13.01 8.17 -2.29
C GLY A 131 -13.42 9.62 -2.46
N ASP A 132 -13.67 10.28 -1.34
CA ASP A 132 -14.33 11.58 -1.33
C ASP A 132 -13.42 12.72 -0.83
N MET A 133 -12.27 12.40 -0.23
CA MET A 133 -11.32 13.36 0.34
C MET A 133 -10.15 13.63 -0.62
N PRO A 134 -9.73 14.90 -0.84
CA PRO A 134 -8.53 15.21 -1.62
C PRO A 134 -7.29 14.45 -1.13
N ILE A 135 -6.45 13.98 -2.04
CA ILE A 135 -5.27 13.14 -1.71
C ILE A 135 -4.37 13.76 -0.64
N THR A 136 -4.02 15.04 -0.78
CA THR A 136 -3.14 15.74 0.16
C THR A 136 -3.77 15.88 1.55
N GLU A 137 -5.08 16.10 1.61
CA GLU A 137 -5.84 16.17 2.85
C GLU A 137 -5.89 14.79 3.53
N ALA A 138 -6.19 13.74 2.77
CA ALA A 138 -6.27 12.37 3.26
C ALA A 138 -4.95 11.91 3.87
N LEU A 139 -3.83 12.11 3.17
CA LEU A 139 -2.50 11.70 3.66
C LEU A 139 -2.04 12.49 4.89
N SER A 140 -2.52 13.72 5.08
CA SER A 140 -2.17 14.54 6.25
C SER A 140 -2.82 14.07 7.56
N GLN A 141 -3.84 13.22 7.49
CA GLN A 141 -4.63 12.78 8.64
C GLN A 141 -4.18 11.44 9.24
N ILE A 142 -3.17 10.79 8.64
CA ILE A 142 -2.65 9.49 9.06
C ILE A 142 -1.48 9.65 10.04
#